data_AF-A0A6B2EF48-F1
#
_entry.id   AF-A0A6B2EF48-F1
#
_cell.length_a   1.000
_cell.length_b   1.000
_cell.length_c   1.000
_cell.angle_alpha   90.00
_cell.angle_beta   90.00
_cell.angle_gamma   90.00
#
_symmetry.space_group_name_H-M   'P 1'
#
loop_
_entity.id
_entity.type
_entity.pdbx_description
1 polymer ?
#
loop_
_entity_poly.entity_id
_entity_poly.type
_entity_poly.pdbx_seq_one_letter_code
_entity_poly.pdbx_strand_id
1 'polypeptide(L)'
;METFASQTALLAEIQFSFALFVAGCSTDGLAHWRKILAIASNTEEGVQKYKNFYKRFLLCLQYQLPHLPVEVMQPTPENTVYQDVRKLVRNCILGKLQGDVENFTSYLAELM
;
A
#
# COMPACT_ATOMS: atom_id res chain seq x y z
N MET A 1 -18.70 0.36 -16.75
CA MET A 1 -17.43 0.54 -16.03
C MET A 1 -17.83 0.81 -14.60
N GLU A 2 -17.69 -0.15 -13.69
CA GLU A 2 -18.04 0.08 -12.28
C GLU A 2 -17.06 1.11 -11.72
N THR A 3 -17.59 2.27 -11.35
CA THR A 3 -16.81 3.33 -10.71
C THR A 3 -16.59 2.92 -9.26
N PHE A 4 -15.37 3.05 -8.74
CA PHE A 4 -15.12 2.90 -7.30
C PHE A 4 -15.84 4.02 -6.53
N ALA A 5 -17.12 3.80 -6.22
CA ALA A 5 -18.02 4.82 -5.70
C ALA A 5 -17.74 5.21 -4.24
N SER A 6 -16.82 4.51 -3.56
CA SER A 6 -16.46 4.80 -2.17
C SER A 6 -15.01 4.40 -1.85
N GLN A 7 -14.46 4.97 -0.77
CA GLN A 7 -13.16 4.58 -0.21
C GLN A 7 -13.12 3.10 0.18
N THR A 8 -14.24 2.54 0.63
CA THR A 8 -14.36 1.12 0.97
C THR A 8 -14.24 0.24 -0.27
N ALA A 9 -14.88 0.62 -1.37
CA ALA A 9 -14.77 -0.12 -2.64
C ALA A 9 -13.33 -0.11 -3.16
N LEU A 10 -12.64 1.03 -3.08
CA LEU A 10 -11.23 1.11 -3.45
C LEU A 10 -10.34 0.24 -2.56
N LEU A 11 -10.57 0.23 -1.24
CA LEU A 11 -9.81 -0.62 -0.32
C LEU A 11 -10.07 -2.11 -0.58
N ALA A 12 -11.31 -2.48 -0.90
CA ALA A 12 -11.68 -3.84 -1.29
C ALA A 12 -10.96 -4.28 -2.57
N GLU A 13 -10.87 -3.42 -3.58
CA GLU A 13 -10.11 -3.69 -4.82
C GLU A 13 -8.62 -3.93 -4.54
N ILE A 14 -8.02 -3.09 -3.69
CA ILE A 14 -6.62 -3.24 -3.27
C ILE A 14 -6.42 -4.61 -2.59
N GLN A 15 -7.31 -4.98 -1.66
CA GLN A 15 -7.21 -6.26 -0.97
C GLN A 15 -7.47 -7.45 -1.91
N PHE A 16 -8.44 -7.32 -2.82
CA PHE A 16 -8.82 -8.37 -3.75
C PHE A 16 -7.71 -8.65 -4.78
N SER A 17 -7.14 -7.60 -5.39
CA SER A 17 -6.00 -7.75 -6.31
C SER A 17 -4.80 -8.42 -5.65
N PHE A 18 -4.52 -8.11 -4.37
CA PHE A 18 -3.51 -8.79 -3.59
C PHE A 18 -3.86 -10.26 -3.30
N ALA A 19 -5.12 -10.54 -2.95
CA ALA A 19 -5.58 -11.92 -2.72
C ALA A 19 -5.48 -12.78 -3.99
N LEU A 20 -5.77 -12.22 -5.17
CA LEU A 20 -5.57 -12.90 -6.46
C LEU A 20 -4.09 -13.23 -6.71
N PHE A 21 -3.17 -12.35 -6.28
CA PHE A 21 -1.75 -12.64 -6.32
C PHE A 21 -1.39 -13.79 -5.37
N VAL A 22 -1.74 -13.70 -4.08
CA VAL A 22 -1.32 -14.69 -3.07
C VAL A 22 -1.97 -16.05 -3.27
N ALA A 23 -3.26 -16.10 -3.55
CA ALA A 23 -4.00 -17.36 -3.68
C ALA A 23 -3.98 -17.93 -5.10
N GLY A 24 -3.92 -17.07 -6.11
CA GLY A 24 -4.03 -17.45 -7.52
C GLY A 24 -2.75 -17.32 -8.33
N CYS A 25 -1.63 -16.89 -7.73
CA CYS A 25 -0.37 -16.57 -8.42
C CYS A 25 -0.55 -15.60 -9.60
N SER A 26 -1.57 -14.73 -9.55
CA SER A 26 -1.87 -13.80 -10.63
C SER A 26 -0.84 -12.66 -10.68
N THR A 27 -0.02 -12.65 -11.74
CA THR A 27 0.91 -11.55 -12.01
C THR A 27 0.17 -10.25 -12.32
N ASP A 28 -1.02 -10.34 -12.92
CA ASP A 28 -1.88 -9.19 -13.20
C ASP A 28 -2.46 -8.60 -11.91
N GLY A 29 -2.86 -9.46 -10.96
CA GLY A 29 -3.28 -9.04 -9.62
C GLY A 29 -2.16 -8.29 -8.89
N LEU A 30 -0.94 -8.81 -8.93
CA LEU A 30 0.23 -8.12 -8.37
C LEU A 30 0.51 -6.79 -9.06
N ALA A 31 0.50 -6.76 -10.40
CA ALA A 31 0.74 -5.54 -11.18
C ALA A 31 -0.32 -4.47 -10.87
N HIS A 32 -1.59 -4.88 -10.72
CA HIS A 32 -2.68 -3.99 -10.36
C HIS A 32 -2.49 -3.39 -8.95
N TRP A 33 -2.21 -4.24 -7.96
CA TRP A 33 -1.94 -3.83 -6.59
C TRP A 33 -0.77 -2.83 -6.52
N ARG A 34 0.35 -3.12 -7.23
CA ARG A 34 1.52 -2.23 -7.31
C ARG A 34 1.17 -0.87 -7.92
N LYS A 35 0.33 -0.85 -8.95
CA LYS A 35 -0.12 0.40 -9.59
C LYS A 35 -0.93 1.27 -8.63
N ILE A 36 -1.84 0.67 -7.85
CA ILE A 36 -2.62 1.44 -6.86
C ILE A 36 -1.70 1.97 -5.75
N LEU A 37 -0.78 1.14 -5.24
CA LEU A 37 0.21 1.56 -4.24
C LEU A 37 1.04 2.76 -4.75
N ALA A 38 1.53 2.71 -5.99
CA ALA A 38 2.26 3.81 -6.60
C ALA A 38 1.40 5.09 -6.72
N ILE A 39 0.13 4.98 -7.12
CA ILE A 39 -0.76 6.16 -7.20
C ILE A 39 -0.99 6.77 -5.81
N ALA A 40 -1.28 5.93 -4.81
CA ALA A 40 -1.50 6.37 -3.44
C ALA A 40 -0.23 6.99 -2.81
N SER A 41 0.94 6.41 -3.06
CA SER A 41 2.24 6.92 -2.58
C SER A 41 2.62 8.27 -3.21
N ASN A 42 2.08 8.60 -4.39
CA ASN A 42 2.37 9.85 -5.09
C ASN A 42 1.38 10.98 -4.78
N THR A 43 0.36 10.74 -3.95
CA THR A 43 -0.73 11.71 -3.71
C THR A 43 -0.69 12.31 -2.30
N GLU A 44 0.16 13.32 -2.09
CA GLU A 44 0.35 14.00 -0.80
C GLU A 44 -0.93 14.66 -0.24
N GLU A 45 -1.65 15.42 -1.07
CA GLU A 45 -2.91 16.08 -0.68
C GLU A 45 -4.00 15.07 -0.31
N GLY A 46 -3.97 13.88 -0.93
CA GLY A 46 -4.92 12.81 -0.67
C GLY A 46 -4.84 12.31 0.76
N VAL A 47 -3.64 12.26 1.34
CA VAL A 47 -3.43 11.87 2.75
C VAL A 47 -4.15 12.83 3.69
N GLN A 48 -4.07 14.13 3.42
CA GLN A 48 -4.69 15.15 4.27
C GLN A 48 -6.22 15.08 4.19
N LYS A 49 -6.76 14.84 2.99
CA LYS A 49 -8.20 14.80 2.73
C LYS A 49 -8.87 13.49 3.16
N TYR A 50 -8.17 12.36 3.02
CA TYR A 50 -8.74 11.01 3.19
C TYR A 50 -8.02 10.20 4.27
N LYS A 51 -7.76 10.82 5.42
CA LYS A 51 -7.02 10.23 6.55
C LYS A 51 -7.46 8.80 6.91
N ASN A 52 -8.77 8.57 7.04
CA ASN A 52 -9.30 7.25 7.41
C ASN A 52 -8.99 6.16 6.37
N PHE A 53 -8.99 6.51 5.08
CA PHE A 53 -8.58 5.59 4.03
C PHE A 53 -7.11 5.22 4.18
N TYR A 54 -6.22 6.20 4.33
CA TYR A 54 -4.78 5.96 4.48
C TYR A 54 -4.44 5.16 5.74
N LYS A 55 -5.11 5.41 6.87
CA LYS A 55 -4.95 4.58 8.08
C LYS A 55 -5.28 3.10 7.81
N ARG A 56 -6.44 2.85 7.19
CA ARG A 56 -6.87 1.49 6.83
C ARG A 56 -5.96 0.87 5.78
N PHE A 57 -5.44 1.66 4.86
CA PHE A 57 -4.53 1.20 3.83
C PHE A 57 -3.17 0.80 4.42
N LEU A 58 -2.60 1.59 5.33
CA LEU A 58 -1.39 1.20 6.08
C LEU A 58 -1.59 -0.12 6.83
N LEU A 59 -2.74 -0.29 7.49
CA LEU A 59 -3.09 -1.55 8.14
C LEU A 59 -3.16 -2.72 7.15
N CYS A 60 -3.72 -2.52 5.96
CA CYS A 60 -3.72 -3.54 4.92
C CYS A 60 -2.31 -3.91 4.49
N LEU A 61 -1.45 -2.90 4.23
CA LEU A 61 -0.05 -3.12 3.86
C LEU A 61 0.71 -3.89 4.94
N GLN A 62 0.43 -3.62 6.22
CA GLN A 62 1.05 -4.35 7.33
C GLN A 62 0.80 -5.85 7.25
N TYR A 63 -0.41 -6.28 6.88
CA TYR A 63 -0.72 -7.69 6.69
C TYR A 63 -0.27 -8.24 5.34
N GLN A 64 -0.16 -7.42 4.31
CA GLN A 64 0.13 -7.87 2.94
C GLN A 64 1.64 -8.03 2.68
N LEU A 65 2.47 -7.10 3.15
CA LEU A 65 3.91 -7.09 2.86
C LEU A 65 4.66 -8.40 3.22
N PRO A 66 4.35 -9.14 4.31
CA PRO A 66 5.01 -10.42 4.61
C PRO A 66 4.78 -11.51 3.56
N HIS A 67 3.73 -11.38 2.76
CA HIS A 67 3.36 -12.34 1.74
C HIS A 67 3.94 -12.01 0.37
N LEU A 68 4.70 -10.92 0.24
CA LEU A 68 5.43 -10.62 -0.98
C LEU A 68 6.69 -11.49 -1.08
N PRO A 69 7.01 -12.02 -2.27
CA PRO A 69 8.30 -12.63 -2.53
C PRO A 69 9.43 -11.61 -2.34
N VAL A 70 10.56 -12.06 -1.80
CA VAL A 70 11.73 -11.20 -1.53
C VAL A 70 12.20 -10.48 -2.79
N GLU A 71 12.11 -11.12 -3.95
CA GLU A 71 12.45 -10.56 -5.25
C GLU A 71 11.60 -9.33 -5.60
N VAL A 72 10.35 -9.30 -5.09
CA VAL A 72 9.40 -8.18 -5.24
C VAL A 72 9.54 -7.17 -4.10
N MET A 73 10.49 -7.34 -3.17
CA MET A 73 10.82 -6.33 -2.16
C MET A 73 12.18 -5.64 -2.35
N GLN A 74 13.08 -6.24 -3.14
CA GLN A 74 14.39 -5.64 -3.40
C GLN A 74 14.26 -4.33 -4.19
N PRO A 75 14.84 -3.20 -3.73
CA PRO A 75 14.72 -1.93 -4.41
C PRO A 75 15.52 -1.91 -5.72
N THR A 76 14.82 -2.06 -6.84
CA THR A 76 15.35 -1.85 -8.19
C THR A 76 14.47 -0.86 -8.95
N PRO A 77 14.91 -0.28 -10.08
CA PRO A 77 14.06 0.58 -10.91
C PRO A 77 12.75 -0.10 -11.35
N GLU A 78 12.78 -1.42 -11.53
CA GLU A 78 11.64 -2.26 -11.90
C GLU A 78 10.81 -2.70 -10.70
N ASN A 79 11.33 -2.52 -9.49
CA ASN A 79 10.71 -2.91 -8.25
C ASN A 79 10.60 -1.74 -7.26
N THR A 80 9.50 -1.02 -7.41
CA THR A 80 9.22 0.22 -6.69
C THR A 80 8.50 -0.01 -5.36
N VAL A 81 8.09 -1.25 -5.01
CA VAL A 81 7.21 -1.49 -3.84
C VAL A 81 7.78 -0.86 -2.58
N TYR A 82 9.06 -1.11 -2.31
CA TYR A 82 9.74 -0.53 -1.16
C TYR A 82 9.80 1.01 -1.20
N GLN A 83 10.09 1.58 -2.37
CA GLN A 83 10.17 3.03 -2.56
C GLN A 83 8.78 3.68 -2.37
N ASP A 84 7.74 3.05 -2.90
CA ASP A 84 6.36 3.49 -2.79
C ASP A 84 5.86 3.42 -1.34
N VAL A 85 6.16 2.34 -0.61
CA VAL A 85 5.84 2.22 0.83
C VAL A 85 6.54 3.31 1.62
N ARG A 86 7.84 3.54 1.41
CA ARG A 86 8.57 4.62 2.11
C ARG A 86 8.01 6.00 1.79
N LYS A 87 7.65 6.25 0.52
CA LYS A 87 7.03 7.51 0.11
C LYS A 87 5.65 7.69 0.75
N LEU A 88 4.84 6.63 0.79
CA LEU A 88 3.55 6.63 1.45
C LEU A 88 3.67 6.95 2.95
N VAL A 89 4.62 6.33 3.64
CA VAL A 89 4.93 6.60 5.06
C VAL A 89 5.28 8.07 5.27
N ARG A 90 6.19 8.62 4.44
CA ARG A 90 6.54 10.04 4.49
C ARG A 90 5.32 10.94 4.32
N ASN A 91 4.47 10.66 3.34
CA ASN A 91 3.26 11.46 3.11
C ASN A 91 2.30 11.38 4.30
N CYS A 92 2.16 10.21 4.93
CA CYS A 92 1.35 10.02 6.13
C CYS A 92 1.87 10.83 7.33
N ILE A 93 3.19 10.91 7.51
CA ILE A 93 3.81 11.77 8.53
C ILE A 93 3.49 13.24 8.27
N LEU A 94 3.69 13.70 7.03
CA LEU A 94 3.37 15.08 6.63
C LEU A 94 1.88 15.42 6.76
N GLY A 95 1.01 14.43 6.51
CA GLY A 95 -0.44 14.53 6.68
C GLY A 95 -0.95 14.45 8.13
N LYS A 96 -0.03 14.40 9.12
CA LYS A 96 -0.33 14.31 10.57
C LYS A 96 -1.07 13.03 10.94
N LEU A 97 -0.63 11.88 10.43
CA LEU A 97 -1.10 10.52 10.79
C LEU A 97 -0.13 9.78 11.74
N GLN A 98 0.67 10.52 12.53
CA GLN A 98 1.85 10.00 13.25
C GLN A 98 1.60 8.71 14.05
N GLY A 99 0.54 8.63 14.86
CA GLY A 99 0.30 7.45 15.71
C GLY A 99 0.06 6.13 14.94
N ASP A 100 -0.57 6.17 13.77
CA ASP A 100 -0.76 4.98 12.93
C ASP A 100 0.52 4.62 12.15
N VAL A 101 1.33 5.64 11.83
CA VAL A 101 2.59 5.48 11.10
C VAL A 101 3.70 4.94 11.99
N GLU A 102 3.75 5.30 13.27
CA GLU A 102 4.75 4.79 14.22
C GLU A 102 4.70 3.26 14.31
N ASN A 103 3.50 2.70 14.54
CA ASN A 103 3.29 1.25 14.57
C ASN A 103 3.73 0.59 13.25
N PHE A 104 3.38 1.20 12.12
CA PHE A 104 3.73 0.67 10.81
C PHE A 104 5.24 0.77 10.52
N THR A 105 5.90 1.83 10.97
CA THR A 105 7.34 2.04 10.74
C THR A 105 8.18 1.09 11.60
N SER A 106 7.81 0.88 12.87
CA SER A 106 8.41 -0.15 13.71
C SER A 106 8.27 -1.54 13.07
N TYR A 107 7.09 -1.86 12.56
CA TYR A 107 6.84 -3.09 11.82
C TYR A 107 7.72 -3.23 10.57
N LEU A 108 7.86 -2.17 9.76
CA LEU A 108 8.73 -2.21 8.58
C LEU A 108 10.20 -2.48 8.95
N ALA A 109 10.66 -1.97 10.09
CA ALA A 109 12.02 -2.20 10.57
C ALA A 109 12.27 -3.65 11.03
N GLU A 110 11.23 -4.39 11.41
CA GLU A 110 11.33 -5.82 11.77
C GLU A 110 11.26 -6.74 10.55
N LEU A 111 10.61 -6.29 9.47
CA LEU A 111 10.44 -7.06 8.23
C LEU A 111 11.69 -7.05 7.34
N MET A 112 12.63 -6.12 7.57
CA MET A 112 13.81 -5.85 6.72
C MET A 112 15.11 -6.07 7.46
#